data_AF-A0A2X2K3C0-F1
#
_entry.id   AF-A0A2X2K3C0-F1
#
_cell.length_a   1.000
_cell.length_b   1.000
_cell.length_c   1.000
_cell.angle_alpha   90.00
_cell.angle_beta   90.00
_cell.angle_gamma   90.00
#
_symmetry.space_group_name_H-M   'P 1'
#
loop_
_entity.id
_entity.type
_entity.pdbx_description
1 polymer ?
#
loop_
_entity_poly.entity_id
_entity_poly.type
_entity_poly.pdbx_seq_one_letter_code
_entity_poly.pdbx_strand_id
1 'polypeptide(L)'
;MDEIYKTKAIFRIEYELIFNIKGLRGERGWSQEVLSGKMGLAENFVGKCESLDQPEKYNLRHLGILKKVFGLKSLDDFFPNGIPKDEQIVIHYKKYLRKRLTGLIRN
;
A
#
# COMPACT_ATOMS: atom_id res chain seq x y z
N MET A 1 21.02 14.49 4.10
CA MET A 1 19.75 13.73 3.97
C MET A 1 20.11 12.64 3.00
N ASP A 2 20.40 11.44 3.49
CA ASP A 2 21.05 10.43 2.65
C ASP A 2 20.03 9.87 1.67
N GLU A 3 20.33 10.02 0.39
CA GLU A 3 19.45 9.62 -0.70
C GLU A 3 19.67 8.15 -0.98
N ILE A 4 18.80 7.29 -0.42
CA ILE A 4 18.87 5.86 -0.70
C ILE A 4 17.99 5.57 -1.91
N TYR A 5 18.64 5.39 -3.05
CA TYR A 5 18.04 4.81 -4.25
C TYR A 5 17.92 3.30 -4.05
N LYS A 6 16.72 2.76 -4.26
CA LYS A 6 16.45 1.33 -4.15
C LYS A 6 15.91 0.80 -5.47
N THR A 7 16.35 -0.41 -5.79
CA THR A 7 15.84 -1.18 -6.92
C THR A 7 15.17 -2.43 -6.39
N LYS A 8 14.00 -2.80 -6.94
CA LYS A 8 13.31 -4.05 -6.58
C LYS A 8 12.61 -4.65 -7.78
N ALA A 9 12.71 -5.97 -7.93
CA ALA A 9 11.85 -6.73 -8.83
C ALA A 9 10.52 -7.08 -8.12
N ILE A 10 9.40 -6.84 -8.79
CA ILE A 10 8.03 -7.08 -8.28
C ILE A 10 7.11 -7.41 -9.45
N PHE A 11 6.05 -8.20 -9.24
CA PHE A 11 5.04 -8.36 -10.28
C PHE A 11 4.24 -7.07 -10.46
N ARG A 12 4.00 -6.69 -11.72
CA ARG A 12 3.28 -5.46 -12.05
C ARG A 12 1.90 -5.39 -11.41
N ILE A 13 1.18 -6.52 -11.40
CA ILE A 13 -0.14 -6.62 -10.76
C ILE A 13 -0.09 -6.31 -9.26
N GLU A 14 0.93 -6.79 -8.54
CA GLU A 14 1.10 -6.51 -7.11
C GLU A 14 1.45 -5.04 -6.86
N TYR A 15 2.33 -4.49 -7.70
CA TYR A 15 2.70 -3.08 -7.64
C TYR A 15 1.48 -2.20 -7.84
N GLU A 16 0.75 -2.39 -8.93
CA GLU A 16 -0.43 -1.58 -9.24
C GLU A 16 -1.52 -1.73 -8.17
N LEU A 17 -1.76 -2.95 -7.69
CA LEU A 17 -2.70 -3.17 -6.58
C LEU A 17 -2.33 -2.34 -5.35
N ILE A 18 -1.06 -2.35 -4.92
CA ILE A 18 -0.59 -1.54 -3.78
C ILE A 18 -0.89 -0.06 -4.01
N PHE A 19 -0.60 0.47 -5.19
CA PHE A 19 -0.80 1.89 -5.49
C PHE A 19 -2.28 2.27 -5.61
N ASN A 20 -3.10 1.40 -6.18
CA ASN A 20 -4.54 1.64 -6.30
C ASN A 20 -5.22 1.60 -4.92
N ILE A 21 -4.85 0.66 -4.04
CA ILE A 21 -5.32 0.64 -2.64
C ILE A 21 -4.86 1.89 -1.89
N LYS A 22 -3.61 2.35 -2.09
CA LYS A 22 -3.13 3.62 -1.53
C LYS A 22 -3.97 4.81 -1.99
N GLY A 23 -4.30 4.87 -3.29
CA GLY A 23 -5.15 5.90 -3.86
C GLY A 23 -6.52 5.93 -3.21
N LEU A 24 -7.22 4.79 -3.20
CA LEU A 24 -8.53 4.65 -2.56
C LEU A 24 -8.50 5.00 -1.07
N ARG A 25 -7.41 4.65 -0.37
CA ARG A 25 -7.20 5.01 1.04
C ARG A 25 -7.01 6.52 1.21
N GLY A 26 -6.24 7.14 0.31
CA GLY A 26 -5.96 8.58 0.28
C GLY A 26 -7.22 9.42 0.00
N GLU A 27 -8.07 8.98 -0.93
CA GLU A 27 -9.37 9.62 -1.23
C GLU A 27 -10.29 9.70 0.00
N ARG A 28 -10.10 8.82 0.98
CA ARG A 28 -10.87 8.79 2.22
C ARG A 28 -10.14 9.33 3.45
N GLY A 29 -8.92 9.83 3.27
CA GLY A 29 -8.08 10.32 4.36
C GLY A 29 -7.71 9.27 5.40
N TRP A 30 -7.70 7.98 5.04
CA TRP A 30 -7.42 6.89 5.98
C TRP A 30 -5.91 6.70 6.15
N SER A 31 -5.44 6.50 7.38
CA SER A 31 -4.08 5.99 7.62
C SER A 31 -4.01 4.49 7.30
N GLN A 32 -2.79 3.95 7.22
CA GLN A 32 -2.59 2.52 7.07
C GLN A 32 -3.17 1.75 8.27
N GLU A 33 -3.01 2.28 9.49
CA GLU A 33 -3.59 1.71 10.71
C GLU A 33 -5.12 1.69 10.64
N VAL A 34 -5.74 2.79 10.18
CA VAL A 34 -7.19 2.87 9.99
C VAL A 34 -7.69 1.81 9.01
N LEU A 35 -7.01 1.62 7.88
CA LEU A 35 -7.41 0.59 6.93
C LEU A 35 -7.21 -0.82 7.51
N SER A 36 -6.11 -1.10 8.21
CA SER A 36 -5.91 -2.38 8.90
C SER A 36 -7.05 -2.68 9.87
N GLY A 37 -7.44 -1.69 10.69
CA GLY A 37 -8.56 -1.81 11.62
C GLY A 37 -9.89 -2.08 10.92
N LYS A 38 -10.18 -1.38 9.81
CA LYS A 38 -11.38 -1.63 8.97
C LYS A 38 -11.38 -3.02 8.34
N MET A 39 -10.22 -3.58 8.05
CA MET A 39 -10.07 -4.95 7.56
C MET A 39 -10.19 -6.00 8.69
N GLY A 40 -10.22 -5.59 9.96
CA GLY A 40 -10.18 -6.50 11.11
C GLY A 40 -8.84 -7.21 11.27
N LEU A 41 -7.74 -6.57 10.85
CA LEU A 41 -6.38 -7.13 10.87
C LEU A 41 -5.48 -6.36 11.84
N ALA A 42 -4.29 -6.90 12.11
CA ALA A 42 -3.29 -6.24 12.94
C ALA A 42 -2.96 -4.84 12.41
N GLU A 43 -2.77 -3.86 13.32
CA GLU A 43 -2.62 -2.44 12.99
C GLU A 43 -1.58 -2.15 11.89
N ASN A 44 -0.46 -2.86 11.92
CA ASN A 44 0.64 -2.70 10.97
C ASN A 44 0.47 -3.48 9.65
N PHE A 45 -0.61 -4.24 9.47
CA PHE A 45 -0.80 -5.14 8.33
C PHE A 45 -0.73 -4.42 6.99
N VAL A 46 -1.55 -3.37 6.81
CA VAL A 46 -1.55 -2.56 5.58
C VAL A 46 -0.18 -1.93 5.36
N GLY A 47 0.49 -1.46 6.42
CA GLY A 47 1.85 -0.91 6.33
C GLY A 47 2.87 -1.92 5.77
N LYS A 48 2.74 -3.19 6.12
CA LYS A 48 3.56 -4.28 5.54
C LYS A 48 3.21 -4.52 4.06
N CYS A 49 1.93 -4.66 3.72
CA CYS A 49 1.50 -4.89 2.34
C CYS A 49 1.89 -3.75 1.38
N GLU A 50 1.68 -2.51 1.83
CA GLU A 50 1.96 -1.30 1.06
C GLU A 50 3.46 -0.96 0.98
N SER A 51 4.30 -1.64 1.77
CA SER A 51 5.74 -1.47 1.75
C SER A 51 6.36 -2.28 0.61
N LEU A 52 7.13 -1.59 -0.22
CA LEU A 52 7.95 -2.22 -1.25
C LEU A 52 9.11 -3.00 -0.62
N ASP A 53 9.54 -2.70 0.61
CA ASP A 53 10.64 -3.39 1.26
C ASP A 53 10.22 -4.70 1.93
N GLN A 54 8.92 -4.93 2.12
CA GLN A 54 8.40 -6.09 2.84
C GLN A 54 7.89 -7.17 1.88
N PRO A 55 7.98 -8.46 2.26
CA PRO A 55 7.49 -9.56 1.45
C PRO A 55 5.96 -9.67 1.47
N GLU A 56 5.28 -9.20 2.50
CA GLU A 56 3.82 -9.33 2.61
C GLU A 56 3.10 -8.57 1.49
N LYS A 57 2.05 -9.18 0.94
CA LYS A 57 1.20 -8.63 -0.14
C LYS A 57 -0.26 -8.94 0.14
N TYR A 58 -1.16 -8.20 -0.49
CA TYR A 58 -2.58 -8.54 -0.47
C TYR A 58 -2.80 -9.85 -1.22
N ASN A 59 -3.59 -10.76 -0.63
CA ASN A 59 -3.96 -12.03 -1.26
C ASN A 59 -5.46 -12.02 -1.55
N LEU A 60 -5.99 -13.10 -2.14
CA LEU A 60 -7.40 -13.20 -2.51
C LEU A 60 -8.37 -12.98 -1.34
N ARG A 61 -8.04 -13.46 -0.14
CA ARG A 61 -8.85 -13.21 1.07
C ARG A 61 -8.88 -11.71 1.38
N HIS A 62 -7.73 -11.05 1.33
CA HIS A 62 -7.62 -9.61 1.58
C HIS A 62 -8.39 -8.80 0.54
N LEU A 63 -8.35 -9.18 -0.74
CA LEU A 63 -9.12 -8.54 -1.80
C LEU A 63 -10.64 -8.60 -1.54
N GLY A 64 -11.15 -9.75 -1.09
CA GLY A 64 -12.55 -9.89 -0.71
C GLY A 64 -12.95 -8.98 0.48
N ILE A 65 -12.07 -8.81 1.45
CA ILE A 65 -12.29 -7.90 2.59
C ILE A 65 -12.23 -6.44 2.13
N LEU A 66 -11.19 -6.06 1.38
CA LEU A 66 -11.03 -4.73 0.80
C LEU A 66 -12.25 -4.36 -0.02
N LYS A 67 -12.78 -5.27 -0.85
CA LYS A 67 -13.97 -5.00 -1.67
C LYS A 67 -15.14 -4.51 -0.80
N LYS A 68 -15.39 -5.19 0.32
CA LYS A 68 -16.44 -4.83 1.28
C LYS A 68 -16.13 -3.51 1.97
N VAL A 69 -14.91 -3.34 2.47
CA VAL A 69 -14.45 -2.11 3.16
C VAL A 69 -14.54 -0.89 2.25
N PHE A 70 -14.26 -1.07 0.96
CA PHE A 70 -14.29 -0.01 -0.04
C PHE A 70 -15.65 0.15 -0.74
N GLY A 71 -16.63 -0.71 -0.48
CA GLY A 71 -17.95 -0.64 -1.13
C GLY A 71 -17.88 -0.88 -2.64
N LEU A 72 -16.90 -1.66 -3.11
CA LEU A 72 -16.68 -1.93 -4.52
C LEU A 72 -17.61 -3.05 -5.03
N LYS A 73 -17.99 -2.99 -6.31
CA LYS A 73 -18.92 -3.94 -6.93
C LYS A 73 -18.20 -5.18 -7.43
N SER A 74 -17.02 -5.02 -8.03
CA SER A 74 -16.14 -6.08 -8.52
C SER A 74 -14.75 -6.02 -7.86
N LEU A 75 -13.96 -7.08 -8.01
CA LEU A 75 -12.52 -7.03 -7.74
C LEU A 75 -11.77 -6.26 -8.84
N ASP A 76 -12.32 -6.19 -10.05
CA ASP A 76 -11.75 -5.43 -11.15
C ASP A 76 -11.71 -3.93 -10.86
N ASP A 77 -12.58 -3.45 -9.95
CA ASP A 77 -12.60 -2.06 -9.49
C ASP A 77 -11.28 -1.65 -8.80
N PHE A 78 -10.45 -2.61 -8.38
CA PHE A 78 -9.09 -2.33 -7.90
C PHE A 78 -8.11 -1.96 -9.01
N PHE A 79 -8.44 -2.21 -10.26
CA PHE A 79 -7.60 -1.99 -11.43
C PHE A 79 -8.36 -1.18 -12.49
N PRO A 80 -8.53 0.14 -12.29
CA PRO A 80 -9.33 0.98 -13.19
C PRO A 80 -8.81 1.03 -14.63
N ASN A 81 -7.52 0.71 -14.83
CA ASN A 81 -6.88 0.64 -16.16
C ASN A 81 -6.82 -0.79 -16.73
N GLY A 82 -7.57 -1.72 -16.14
CA GLY A 82 -7.51 -3.15 -16.46
C GLY A 82 -6.44 -3.90 -15.67
N ILE A 83 -6.61 -5.21 -15.55
CA ILE A 83 -5.67 -6.09 -14.85
C ILE A 83 -4.39 -6.19 -15.68
N PRO A 84 -3.22 -5.83 -15.11
CA PRO A 84 -1.94 -6.00 -15.81
C PRO A 84 -1.70 -7.46 -16.16
N LYS A 85 -1.07 -7.71 -17.30
CA LYS A 85 -0.52 -9.04 -17.58
C LYS A 85 0.58 -9.34 -16.55
N ASP A 86 0.69 -10.61 -16.16
CA ASP A 86 1.64 -11.08 -15.15
C ASP A 86 3.08 -10.94 -15.66
N GLU A 87 3.61 -9.73 -15.55
CA GLU A 87 4.96 -9.37 -15.94
C GLU A 87 5.71 -8.88 -14.71
N GLN A 88 6.91 -9.41 -14.51
CA GLN A 88 7.81 -8.91 -13.49
C GLN A 88 8.46 -7.61 -13.99
N ILE A 89 8.39 -6.57 -13.17
CA ILE A 89 8.99 -5.26 -13.45
C ILE A 89 10.09 -4.96 -12.45
N VAL A 90 11.07 -4.17 -12.88
CA VAL A 90 12.10 -3.60 -12.02
C VAL A 90 11.73 -2.15 -11.73
N ILE A 91 11.50 -1.83 -10.46
CA ILE A 91 11.19 -0.48 -10.02
C ILE A 91 12.44 0.18 -9.42
N HIS A 92 12.67 1.43 -9.78
CA HIS A 92 13.68 2.30 -9.19
C HIS A 92 12.96 3.40 -8.41
N TYR A 93 13.21 3.51 -7.11
CA TYR A 93 12.52 4.49 -6.28
C TYR A 93 13.43 5.09 -5.21
N LYS A 94 13.11 6.33 -4.82
CA LYS A 94 13.77 7.07 -3.76
C LYS A 94 12.95 6.95 -2.48
N LYS A 95 13.58 6.50 -1.39
CA LYS A 95 12.91 6.41 -0.09
C LYS A 95 13.31 7.60 0.78
N TYR A 96 12.32 8.32 1.28
CA TYR A 96 12.51 9.41 2.23
C TYR A 96 12.18 8.93 3.65
N LEU A 97 13.13 9.09 4.58
CA LEU A 97 12.86 8.86 6.00
C LEU A 97 12.04 10.03 6.55
N ARG A 98 10.86 9.75 7.10
CA ARG A 98 10.07 10.75 7.82
C ARG A 98 10.79 11.04 9.14
N LYS A 99 11.31 12.26 9.32
CA LYS A 99 11.80 12.72 10.63
C LYS A 99 10.62 12.74 11.60
N ARG A 100 10.73 12.06 12.74
CA ARG A 100 9.86 12.34 13.89
C ARG A 100 10.21 13.76 14.34
N LEU A 101 9.23 14.67 14.34
CA LEU A 101 9.33 15.91 15.10
C LEU A 101 9.36 15.53 16.58
N THR A 102 10.55 15.29 17.13
CA THR A 102 10.75 15.30 18.57
C THR A 102 10.54 16.73 19.05
N GLY A 103 9.34 17.03 19.52
CA GLY A 103 9.02 18.31 20.14
C GLY A 103 9.85 18.52 21.40
N LEU A 104 10.95 19.24 21.28
CA LEU A 104 11.55 20.01 22.37
C LEU A 104 10.90 21.40 22.32
N ILE A 105 9.67 21.50 22.81
CA ILE A 105 9.19 22.75 23.41
C ILE A 105 9.33 22.52 24.90
N ARG A 106 10.46 22.94 25.47
CA ARG A 106 10.55 23.27 26.88
C ARG A 106 10.25 24.76 26.97
N ASN A 107 9.09 25.10 27.55
CA ASN A 107 8.88 26.42 28.14
C ASN A 107 9.90 26.65 29.27
#